data_AF-A0A968VJJ0-F1
#
_entry.id   AF-A0A968VJJ0-F1
#
_cell.length_a   1.000
_cell.length_b   1.000
_cell.length_c   1.000
_cell.angle_alpha   90.00
_cell.angle_beta   90.00
_cell.angle_gamma   90.00
#
_symmetry.space_group_name_H-M   'P 1'
#
loop_
_entity.id
_entity.type
_entity.pdbx_description
1 polymer ?
#
loop_
_entity_poly.entity_id
_entity_poly.type
_entity_poly.pdbx_seq_one_letter_code
_entity_poly.pdbx_strand_id
1 'polypeptide(L)'
;MRRVSTLLSVYYAYMVEYRAELVLWVLAGSLPLILMGVWYRAAESGQFELSGLEFIRYFLSVFLVRQFTMVWVIWDFERDINEGKLSLRLLQPLDPVWHYVASHVAERGARLPCDRSL
;
A
#
# COMPACT_ATOMS: atom_id res chain seq x y z
N MET A 1 -20.56 7.44 12.58
CA MET A 1 -19.53 8.19 11.80
C MET A 1 -18.35 8.69 12.63
N ARG A 2 -18.53 9.37 13.79
CA ARG A 2 -17.40 9.89 14.60
C ARG A 2 -16.28 8.87 14.94
N ARG A 3 -16.63 7.65 15.35
CA ARG A 3 -15.64 6.61 15.73
C ARG A 3 -14.69 6.22 14.59
N VAL A 4 -15.21 6.16 13.36
CA VAL A 4 -14.42 5.81 12.16
C VAL A 4 -13.42 6.92 11.84
N SER A 5 -13.85 8.18 11.93
CA SER A 5 -12.99 9.35 11.70
C SER A 5 -11.88 9.47 12.74
N THR A 6 -12.16 9.20 14.02
CA THR A 6 -11.14 9.24 15.07
C THR A 6 -10.09 8.14 14.89
N LEU A 7 -10.51 6.92 14.53
CA LEU A 7 -9.57 5.83 14.21
C LEU A 7 -8.66 6.21 13.03
N LEU A 8 -9.26 6.67 11.93
CA LEU A 8 -8.51 7.13 10.75
C LEU A 8 -7.47 8.20 11.10
N SER A 9 -7.84 9.19 11.91
CA SER A 9 -6.94 10.28 12.29
C SER A 9 -5.74 9.82 13.12
N VAL A 10 -5.94 8.87 14.04
CA VAL A 10 -4.85 8.32 14.88
C VAL A 10 -3.88 7.50 14.05
N TYR A 11 -4.40 6.62 13.18
CA TYR A 11 -3.56 5.80 12.31
C TYR A 11 -2.81 6.63 11.26
N TYR A 12 -3.44 7.69 10.74
CA TYR A 12 -2.79 8.64 9.82
C TYR A 12 -1.61 9.36 10.49
N ALA A 13 -1.80 9.87 11.71
CA ALA A 13 -0.72 10.54 12.45
C ALA A 13 0.47 9.60 12.70
N TYR A 14 0.21 8.34 13.02
CA TYR A 14 1.24 7.32 13.24
C TYR A 14 2.03 6.99 11.96
N MET A 15 1.35 6.89 10.80
CA MET A 15 2.02 6.65 9.51
C MET A 15 2.90 7.83 9.08
N VAL A 16 2.50 9.07 9.41
CA VAL A 16 3.27 10.28 9.08
C VAL A 16 4.49 10.46 10.00
N GLU A 17 4.59 9.76 11.12
CA GLU A 17 5.81 9.75 11.95
C GLU A 17 6.98 9.08 11.20
N TYR A 18 6.69 8.04 10.42
CA TYR A 18 7.66 7.26 9.64
C TYR A 18 7.72 7.67 8.16
N ARG A 19 7.90 8.97 7.88
CA ARG A 19 7.87 9.54 6.51
C ARG A 19 8.84 8.89 5.52
N ALA A 20 10.03 8.49 5.99
CA ALA A 20 11.03 7.85 5.14
C ALA A 20 10.55 6.47 4.64
N GLU A 21 9.84 5.73 5.48
CA GLU A 21 9.23 4.46 5.13
C GLU A 21 8.16 4.65 4.05
N LEU A 22 7.30 5.66 4.18
CA LEU A 22 6.30 6.00 3.17
C LEU A 22 6.94 6.28 1.80
N VAL A 23 8.05 7.02 1.77
CA VAL A 23 8.80 7.32 0.53
C VAL A 23 9.39 6.05 -0.07
N LEU A 24 10.05 5.21 0.73
CA LEU A 24 10.57 3.91 0.27
C LEU A 24 9.47 3.02 -0.26
N TRP A 25 8.29 3.06 0.34
CA TRP A 25 7.13 2.32 -0.12
C TRP A 25 6.56 2.84 -1.45
N VAL A 26 6.50 4.16 -1.66
CA VAL A 26 6.10 4.73 -2.95
C VAL A 26 7.10 4.36 -4.04
N LEU A 27 8.40 4.47 -3.75
CA LEU A 27 9.49 4.07 -4.64
C LEU A 27 9.40 2.59 -5.00
N ALA A 28 9.37 1.71 -3.99
CA ALA A 28 9.20 0.28 -4.17
C ALA A 28 7.90 -0.03 -4.92
N GLY A 29 6.82 0.70 -4.62
CA GLY A 29 5.51 0.70 -5.28
C GLY A 29 5.59 0.93 -6.79
N SER A 30 6.40 1.90 -7.19
CA SER A 30 6.55 2.38 -8.57
C SER A 30 7.52 1.58 -9.45
N LEU A 31 8.27 0.63 -8.88
CA LEU A 31 9.25 -0.18 -9.63
C LEU A 31 8.72 -0.78 -10.95
N PRO A 32 7.50 -1.35 -11.02
CA PRO A 32 6.96 -1.87 -12.27
C PRO A 32 6.82 -0.81 -13.37
N LEU A 33 6.52 0.44 -13.01
CA LEU A 33 6.40 1.56 -13.96
C LEU A 33 7.77 2.02 -14.46
N ILE A 34 8.78 2.02 -13.60
CA ILE A 34 10.17 2.33 -13.98
C ILE A 34 10.67 1.27 -14.96
N LEU A 35 10.48 -0.01 -14.62
CA LEU A 35 10.85 -1.14 -15.48
C LEU A 35 10.09 -1.11 -16.80
N MET A 36 8.81 -0.74 -16.82
CA MET A 36 8.03 -0.54 -18.04
C MET A 36 8.73 0.41 -19.02
N GLY A 37 9.21 1.56 -18.53
CA GLY A 37 9.91 2.54 -19.36
C GLY A 37 11.24 2.01 -19.90
N VAL A 38 12.02 1.31 -19.07
CA VAL A 38 13.30 0.70 -19.47
C VAL A 38 13.08 -0.36 -20.55
N TRP A 39 12.13 -1.27 -20.36
CA TRP A 39 11.86 -2.36 -21.29
C TRP A 39 11.18 -1.90 -22.57
N TYR A 40 10.35 -0.85 -22.52
CA TYR A 40 9.82 -0.21 -23.72
C TYR A 40 10.95 0.33 -24.62
N ARG A 41 11.92 1.04 -24.03
CA ARG A 41 13.10 1.55 -24.76
C ARG A 41 14.03 0.45 -25.25
N ALA A 42 14.19 -0.61 -24.46
CA ALA A 42 14.93 -1.79 -24.88
C ALA A 42 14.27 -2.45 -26.11
N ALA A 43 12.94 -2.56 -26.13
CA ALA A 43 12.19 -3.13 -27.26
C ALA A 43 12.30 -2.30 -28.56
N GLU A 44 12.53 -0.97 -28.47
CA GLU A 44 12.79 -0.13 -29.66
C GLU A 44 14.18 -0.35 -30.26
N SER A 45 15.15 -0.85 -29.48
CA SER A 45 16.56 -0.93 -29.87
C SER A 45 17.12 -2.35 -30.01
N GLY A 46 16.47 -3.34 -29.41
CA GLY A 46 16.88 -4.75 -29.42
C GLY A 46 15.94 -5.66 -30.20
N GLN A 47 16.43 -6.84 -30.57
CA GLN A 47 15.59 -7.91 -31.12
C GLN A 47 14.97 -8.71 -29.98
N PHE A 48 13.83 -8.23 -29.49
CA PHE A 48 13.03 -8.94 -28.50
C PHE A 48 11.80 -9.57 -29.17
N GLU A 49 11.32 -10.69 -28.64
CA GLU A 49 10.11 -11.35 -29.12
C GLU A 49 8.84 -10.53 -28.83
N LEU A 50 8.87 -9.73 -27.76
CA LEU A 50 7.77 -8.86 -27.34
C LEU A 50 7.95 -7.45 -27.89
N SER A 51 6.88 -6.91 -28.46
CA SER A 51 6.80 -5.51 -28.87
C SER A 51 6.73 -4.56 -27.66
N GLY A 52 7.12 -3.30 -27.85
CA GLY A 52 7.03 -2.27 -26.80
C GLY A 52 5.61 -2.13 -26.21
N LEU A 53 4.57 -2.32 -27.02
CA LEU A 53 3.18 -2.29 -26.56
C LEU A 53 2.84 -3.48 -25.63
N GLU A 54 3.39 -4.66 -25.89
CA GLU A 54 3.20 -5.84 -25.05
C GLU A 54 3.91 -5.69 -23.70
N PHE A 55 5.10 -5.10 -23.68
CA PHE A 55 5.77 -4.74 -22.43
C PHE A 55 4.95 -3.75 -21.59
N ILE A 56 4.37 -2.72 -22.22
CA ILE A 56 3.49 -1.77 -21.51
C ILE A 56 2.31 -2.50 -20.86
N ARG A 57 1.61 -3.36 -21.62
CA ARG A 57 0.45 -4.12 -21.11
C ARG A 57 0.85 -5.06 -19.96
N TYR A 58 1.99 -5.74 -20.10
CA TYR A 58 2.52 -6.64 -19.10
C TYR A 58 2.84 -5.90 -17.79
N PHE A 59 3.68 -4.87 -17.84
CA PHE A 59 4.09 -4.15 -16.63
C PHE A 59 2.95 -3.35 -16.00
N LEU A 60 1.99 -2.86 -16.79
CA LEU A 60 0.77 -2.25 -16.26
C LEU A 60 -0.09 -3.28 -15.50
N SER A 61 -0.22 -4.49 -16.04
CA SER A 61 -0.95 -5.58 -15.36
C SER A 61 -0.25 -5.97 -14.06
N VAL A 62 1.08 -6.11 -14.07
CA VAL A 62 1.89 -6.37 -12.88
C VAL A 62 1.72 -5.25 -11.84
N PHE A 63 1.75 -3.98 -12.28
CA PHE A 63 1.52 -2.84 -11.40
C PHE A 63 0.14 -2.91 -10.75
N LEU A 64 -0.91 -3.17 -11.53
CA LEU A 64 -2.29 -3.26 -11.03
C LEU A 64 -2.46 -4.41 -10.03
N VAL A 65 -2.01 -5.62 -10.37
CA VAL A 65 -2.04 -6.77 -9.45
C VAL A 65 -1.36 -6.41 -8.13
N ARG A 66 -0.20 -5.74 -8.21
CA ARG A 66 0.55 -5.33 -7.02
C ARG A 66 -0.18 -4.32 -6.15
N GLN A 67 -0.94 -3.38 -6.71
CA GLN A 67 -1.77 -2.46 -5.91
C GLN A 67 -2.81 -3.22 -5.05
N PHE A 68 -3.32 -4.34 -5.56
CA PHE A 68 -4.31 -5.15 -4.85
C PHE A 68 -3.66 -6.12 -3.85
N THR A 69 -2.51 -6.71 -4.18
CA THR A 69 -1.81 -7.70 -3.33
C THR A 69 -1.03 -7.08 -2.19
N MET A 70 -0.72 -5.78 -2.26
CA MET A 70 -0.02 -5.09 -1.19
C MET A 70 -0.93 -5.02 0.05
N VAL A 71 -0.70 -5.94 0.99
CA VAL A 71 -1.45 -6.13 2.25
C VAL A 71 -0.49 -6.04 3.43
N TRP A 72 -0.64 -4.99 4.24
CA TRP A 72 0.19 -4.71 5.43
C TRP A 72 -0.28 -5.43 6.70
N VAL A 73 -1.49 -5.99 6.66
CA VAL A 73 -2.21 -6.53 7.80
C VAL A 73 -1.39 -7.54 8.61
N ILE A 74 -0.52 -8.32 7.96
CA ILE A 74 0.30 -9.34 8.63
C ILE A 74 1.29 -8.73 9.64
N TRP A 75 1.87 -7.57 9.31
CA TRP A 75 2.86 -6.90 10.13
C TRP A 75 2.21 -6.22 11.35
N ASP A 76 1.05 -5.58 11.13
CA ASP A 76 0.26 -5.00 12.22
C ASP A 76 -0.22 -6.09 13.20
N PHE A 77 -0.65 -7.24 12.67
CA PHE A 77 -1.10 -8.38 13.47
C PHE A 77 0.04 -8.98 14.30
N GLU A 78 1.22 -9.16 13.70
CA GLU A 78 2.41 -9.65 14.41
C GLU A 78 2.83 -8.71 15.53
N ARG A 79 2.83 -7.40 15.29
CA ARG A 79 3.10 -6.39 16.33
C ARG A 79 2.06 -6.45 17.46
N ASP A 80 0.78 -6.55 17.14
CA ASP A 80 -0.29 -6.60 18.15
C ASP A 80 -0.22 -7.87 19.02
N ILE A 81 0.27 -8.99 18.47
CA ILE A 81 0.56 -10.21 19.23
C ILE A 81 1.76 -10.00 20.15
N ASN A 82 2.88 -9.49 19.61
CA ASN A 82 4.12 -9.30 20.36
C ASN A 82 3.97 -8.28 21.50
N GLU A 83 3.15 -7.25 21.32
CA GLU A 83 2.88 -6.23 22.35
C GLU A 83 1.76 -6.63 23.32
N GLY A 84 1.13 -7.80 23.15
CA GLY A 84 0.04 -8.28 24.01
C GLY A 84 -1.27 -7.48 23.90
N LYS A 85 -1.35 -6.53 22.96
CA LYS A 85 -2.53 -5.66 22.74
C LYS A 85 -3.72 -6.40 22.13
N LEU A 86 -3.49 -7.56 21.53
CA LEU A 86 -4.55 -8.42 20.98
C LEU A 86 -5.56 -8.85 22.06
N SER A 87 -5.08 -9.13 23.29
CA SER A 87 -5.91 -9.51 24.45
C SER A 87 -6.92 -8.42 24.81
N LEU A 88 -6.49 -7.15 24.79
CA LEU A 88 -7.34 -6.00 25.06
C LEU A 88 -8.37 -5.72 23.96
N ARG A 89 -8.05 -6.08 22.71
CA ARG A 89 -8.99 -5.93 21.58
C ARG A 89 -10.06 -7.02 21.53
N LEU A 90 -9.73 -8.24 21.96
CA LEU A 90 -10.69 -9.36 22.07
C LEU A 90 -11.79 -9.10 23.13
N LEU A 91 -11.53 -8.24 24.11
CA LEU A 91 -12.51 -7.81 25.11
C LEU A 91 -13.52 -6.79 24.58
N GLN A 92 -13.28 -6.23 23.38
CA GLN A 92 -14.19 -5.28 22.75
C GLN A 92 -15.25 -6.04 21.94
N PRO A 93 -16.50 -5.54 21.87
CA PRO A 93 -17.58 -6.17 21.10
C PRO A 93 -17.43 -6.02 19.57
N LEU A 94 -16.23 -5.66 19.09
CA LEU A 94 -15.93 -5.44 17.68
C LEU A 94 -14.87 -6.48 17.26
N ASP A 95 -15.16 -7.22 16.18
CA ASP A 95 -14.21 -8.20 15.67
C ASP A 95 -12.85 -7.51 15.31
N PRO A 96 -11.71 -8.01 15.81
CA PRO A 96 -10.38 -7.44 15.55
C PRO A 96 -10.07 -7.26 14.06
N VAL A 97 -10.66 -8.06 13.18
CA VAL A 97 -10.52 -7.97 11.72
C VAL A 97 -10.87 -6.57 11.21
N TRP A 98 -11.86 -5.89 11.81
CA TRP A 98 -12.24 -4.54 11.40
C TRP A 98 -11.17 -3.49 11.64
N HIS A 99 -10.28 -3.70 12.62
CA HIS A 99 -9.16 -2.80 12.85
C HIS A 99 -8.14 -2.91 11.70
N TYR A 100 -7.86 -4.13 11.25
CA TYR A 100 -6.95 -4.39 10.14
C TYR A 100 -7.51 -3.95 8.79
N VAL A 101 -8.81 -4.13 8.56
CA VAL A 101 -9.47 -3.64 7.35
C VAL A 101 -9.45 -2.10 7.33
N ALA A 102 -9.70 -1.46 8.47
CA ALA A 102 -9.67 0.01 8.57
C ALA A 102 -8.27 0.58 8.37
N SER A 103 -7.22 -0.04 8.95
CA SER A 103 -5.83 0.40 8.74
C SER A 103 -5.42 0.25 7.28
N HIS A 104 -5.79 -0.86 6.64
CA HIS A 104 -5.46 -1.13 5.24
C HIS A 104 -6.13 -0.16 4.26
N VAL A 105 -7.39 0.20 4.53
CA VAL A 105 -8.12 1.22 3.74
C VAL A 105 -7.55 2.62 3.98
N ALA A 106 -7.21 2.96 5.23
CA ALA A 106 -6.60 4.24 5.57
C ALA A 106 -5.23 4.42 4.91
N GLU A 107 -4.40 3.38 4.90
CA GLU A 107 -3.10 3.36 4.24
C GLU A 107 -3.22 3.64 2.74
N ARG A 108 -4.15 2.95 2.06
CA ARG A 108 -4.42 3.18 0.63
C ARG A 108 -4.95 4.58 0.37
N GLY A 109 -5.76 5.13 1.27
CA GLY A 109 -6.23 6.51 1.21
C GLY A 109 -5.09 7.53 1.35
N ALA A 110 -4.18 7.33 2.31
CA ALA A 110 -3.05 8.21 2.56
C ALA A 110 -2.01 8.21 1.42
N ARG A 111 -1.91 7.10 0.68
CA ARG A 111 -1.04 6.97 -0.51
C ARG A 111 -1.59 7.69 -1.75
N LEU A 112 -2.87 8.10 -1.77
CA LEU A 112 -3.42 8.88 -2.86
C LEU A 112 -3.04 10.36 -2.68
N PRO A 113 -2.58 11.07 -3.72
CA PRO A 113 -2.12 12.45 -3.64
C PRO A 113 -3.26 13.48 -3.46
N CYS A 114 -4.42 13.06 -2.96
CA CYS A 114 -5.57 13.91 -2.71
C CYS A 114 -5.59 14.55 -1.31
N ASP A 115 -4.53 14.44 -0.52
CA ASP A 115 -4.42 15.27 0.69
C ASP A 115 -3.95 16.68 0.31
N ARG A 116 -4.89 17.42 -0.27
CA ARG A 116 -4.85 18.87 -0.42
C ARG A 116 -5.91 19.43 0.52
N SER A 117 -5.50 19.82 1.73
CA SER A 117 -6.20 20.82 2.54
C SER A 117 -5.10 21.68 3.17
N LEU A 118 -4.91 22.95 2.76
CA LEU A 118 -5.72 24.14 3.11
C LEU A 118 -5.96 24.26 4.61
#